data_AF-A0A945Y3T6-F1
#
_entry.id   AF-A0A945Y3T6-F1
#
_cell.length_a   1.000
_cell.length_b   1.000
_cell.length_c   1.000
_cell.angle_alpha   90.00
_cell.angle_beta   90.00
_cell.angle_gamma   90.00
#
_symmetry.space_group_name_H-M   'P 1'
#
loop_
_entity.id
_entity.type
_entity.pdbx_description
1 polymer ?
#
loop_
_entity_poly.entity_id
_entity_poly.type
_entity_poly.pdbx_seq_one_letter_code
_entity_poly.pdbx_strand_id
1 'polypeptide(L)'
;GLTEFFFNYVPAYNKFRAVTMAMIIAEFGIALLAILALNKLLNKDENKEKEQKLKLAFYITGGITLLVALVPSLFVDFLSSNDYLNNNFDFTSKLASDRESILKSDAWRSFIFILLAAGILWMFVKGKIKKQYVVIILGVLLLSDLWSVDKRYLNETHFVKDNNTTFRPTSADKEILDKNTNQSRVFNYNNPFNESRTSYFHNSIGGYHAAKLLRYQELIDNHLTQNNTSVLSMLNCGWVITPQGEAVESNLTGINPLGNAWFVTEVKMVENANEELDALNGFNPSTTVIVDKRFSDKLTSFTKDESSTIKLDMKSYKPNHLTYNLTNINSDQLAVFSEIYYDKGWNAYIDGEKVPYFRSNYVLRSMIIPKGTTKVEFKFNPSSYSTGENVAYASSILLLLLLGFVSYKELK
;
A
#
# COMPACT_ATOMS: atom_id res chain seq x y z
N GLY A 1 -25.42 1.72 1.41
CA GLY A 1 -25.30 3.07 0.79
C GLY A 1 -24.93 2.99 -0.69
N LEU A 2 -24.84 4.11 -1.43
CA LEU A 2 -24.48 4.10 -2.87
C LEU A 2 -23.14 3.40 -3.14
N THR A 3 -22.12 3.67 -2.33
CA THR A 3 -20.80 3.02 -2.44
C THR A 3 -20.87 1.50 -2.25
N GLU A 4 -21.68 1.05 -1.30
CA GLU A 4 -21.87 -0.37 -1.00
C GLU A 4 -22.59 -1.10 -2.15
N PHE A 5 -23.56 -0.44 -2.79
CA PHE A 5 -24.18 -0.97 -4.00
C PHE A 5 -23.14 -1.14 -5.11
N PHE A 6 -22.31 -0.13 -5.38
CA PHE A 6 -21.26 -0.24 -6.39
C PHE A 6 -20.24 -1.33 -6.04
N PHE A 7 -19.84 -1.42 -4.78
CA PHE A 7 -18.90 -2.43 -4.32
C PHE A 7 -19.41 -3.86 -4.50
N ASN A 8 -20.70 -4.10 -4.22
CA ASN A 8 -21.28 -5.44 -4.26
C ASN A 8 -21.78 -5.85 -5.65
N TYR A 9 -22.24 -4.90 -6.48
CA TYR A 9 -22.97 -5.23 -7.72
C TYR A 9 -22.29 -4.76 -9.01
N VAL A 10 -21.41 -3.75 -8.98
CA VAL A 10 -20.79 -3.24 -10.21
C VAL A 10 -19.54 -4.06 -10.55
N PRO A 11 -19.46 -4.67 -11.76
CA PRO A 11 -18.35 -5.52 -12.14
C PRO A 11 -16.99 -4.83 -11.97
N ALA A 12 -16.05 -5.54 -11.35
CA ALA A 12 -14.68 -5.10 -11.09
C ALA A 12 -14.51 -3.81 -10.25
N TYR A 13 -15.59 -3.18 -9.79
CA TYR A 13 -15.49 -1.97 -8.96
C TYR A 13 -14.76 -2.23 -7.65
N ASN A 14 -15.01 -3.40 -7.04
CA ASN A 14 -14.31 -3.87 -5.84
C ASN A 14 -12.81 -4.22 -6.06
N LYS A 15 -12.27 -4.03 -7.27
CA LYS A 15 -10.84 -4.20 -7.56
C LYS A 15 -10.06 -2.89 -7.46
N PHE A 16 -10.73 -1.74 -7.48
CA PHE A 16 -10.06 -0.46 -7.25
C PHE A 16 -9.71 -0.29 -5.77
N ARG A 17 -8.48 0.16 -5.49
CA ARG A 17 -8.05 0.47 -4.12
C ARG A 17 -8.77 1.69 -3.56
N ALA A 18 -9.10 2.65 -4.41
CA ALA A 18 -9.87 3.84 -4.07
C ALA A 18 -10.82 4.17 -5.23
N VAL A 19 -11.98 4.74 -4.91
CA VAL A 19 -13.00 5.13 -5.91
C VAL A 19 -12.41 6.04 -6.99
N THR A 20 -11.49 6.91 -6.61
CA THR A 20 -10.78 7.83 -7.52
C THR A 20 -9.98 7.11 -8.61
N MET A 21 -9.54 5.88 -8.38
CA MET A 21 -8.81 5.11 -9.40
C MET A 21 -9.69 4.72 -10.60
N ALA A 22 -11.03 4.74 -10.46
CA ALA A 22 -11.92 4.53 -11.59
C ALA A 22 -11.78 5.62 -12.68
N MET A 23 -11.23 6.80 -12.32
CA MET A 23 -10.97 7.89 -13.28
C MET A 23 -9.98 7.48 -14.38
N ILE A 24 -9.14 6.46 -14.15
CA ILE A 24 -8.21 5.95 -15.18
C ILE A 24 -8.95 5.47 -16.44
N ILE A 25 -10.19 4.99 -16.31
CA ILE A 25 -11.03 4.58 -17.44
C ILE A 25 -11.39 5.79 -18.29
N ALA A 26 -11.72 6.92 -17.64
CA ALA A 26 -12.05 8.16 -18.33
C ALA A 26 -10.81 8.74 -19.03
N GLU A 27 -9.66 8.77 -18.36
CA GLU A 27 -8.39 9.23 -18.93
C GLU A 27 -8.00 8.42 -20.18
N PHE A 28 -8.06 7.08 -20.07
CA PHE A 28 -7.80 6.18 -21.21
C PHE A 28 -8.81 6.41 -22.35
N GLY A 29 -10.10 6.53 -22.02
CA GLY A 29 -11.16 6.79 -22.99
C GLY A 29 -10.96 8.10 -23.74
N ILE A 30 -10.59 9.18 -23.04
CA ILE A 30 -10.30 10.49 -23.64
C ILE A 30 -9.09 10.40 -24.57
N ALA A 31 -8.01 9.74 -24.15
CA ALA A 31 -6.82 9.54 -24.99
C ALA A 31 -7.15 8.73 -26.25
N LEU A 32 -7.92 7.65 -26.12
CA LEU A 32 -8.37 6.83 -27.25
C LEU A 32 -9.23 7.64 -28.22
N LEU A 33 -10.20 8.40 -27.71
CA LEU A 33 -11.04 9.28 -28.53
C LEU A 33 -10.22 10.35 -29.26
N ALA A 34 -9.19 10.90 -28.62
CA ALA A 34 -8.29 11.85 -29.25
C ALA A 34 -7.53 11.22 -30.43
N ILE A 35 -7.02 10.00 -30.28
CA ILE A 35 -6.33 9.26 -31.36
C ILE A 35 -7.30 8.92 -32.49
N LEU A 36 -8.53 8.47 -32.19
CA LEU A 36 -9.56 8.19 -33.19
C LEU A 36 -9.97 9.46 -33.95
N ALA A 37 -10.08 10.59 -33.25
CA ALA A 37 -10.35 11.89 -33.86
C ALA A 37 -9.21 12.32 -34.79
N LEU A 38 -7.96 12.15 -34.37
CA LEU A 38 -6.79 12.40 -35.21
C LEU A 38 -6.79 11.53 -36.46
N ASN A 39 -7.03 10.22 -36.32
CA ASN A 39 -7.10 9.28 -37.45
C ASN A 39 -8.20 9.68 -38.45
N LYS A 40 -9.39 10.06 -37.95
CA LYS A 40 -10.49 10.54 -38.80
C LYS A 40 -10.15 11.84 -39.51
N LEU A 41 -9.46 12.77 -38.83
CA LEU A 41 -9.01 14.02 -39.41
C LEU A 41 -7.95 13.80 -40.50
N LEU A 42 -7.05 12.83 -40.33
CA LEU A 42 -5.99 12.52 -41.29
C LEU A 42 -6.48 11.79 -42.55
N ASN A 43 -7.60 11.03 -42.48
CA ASN A 43 -8.05 10.17 -43.58
C ASN A 43 -9.32 10.63 -44.34
N LYS A 44 -10.12 11.57 -43.82
CA LYS A 44 -11.33 12.06 -44.52
C LYS A 44 -10.97 13.11 -45.59
N ASP A 45 -11.68 13.26 -46.70
CA ASP A 45 -11.25 14.19 -47.79
C ASP A 45 -11.78 15.64 -47.68
N GLU A 46 -12.79 15.90 -46.84
CA GLU A 46 -13.44 17.22 -46.78
C GLU A 46 -12.71 18.24 -45.88
N ASN A 47 -11.91 19.12 -46.48
CA ASN A 47 -11.08 20.08 -45.74
C ASN A 47 -11.85 21.21 -45.03
N LYS A 48 -13.00 21.66 -45.57
CA LYS A 48 -13.76 22.80 -45.00
C LYS A 48 -14.42 22.45 -43.66
N GLU A 49 -14.99 21.25 -43.55
CA GLU A 49 -15.61 20.75 -42.31
C GLU A 49 -14.55 20.52 -41.23
N LYS A 50 -13.38 19.97 -41.60
CA LYS A 50 -12.24 19.79 -40.68
C LYS A 50 -11.77 21.11 -40.09
N GLU A 51 -11.63 22.14 -40.92
CA GLU A 51 -11.17 23.45 -40.46
C GLU A 51 -12.12 24.06 -39.44
N GLN A 52 -13.44 23.97 -39.66
CA GLN A 52 -14.44 24.47 -38.71
C GLN A 52 -14.38 23.72 -37.39
N LYS A 53 -14.31 22.38 -37.43
CA LYS A 53 -14.22 21.54 -36.24
C LYS A 53 -12.92 21.77 -35.46
N LEU A 54 -11.79 21.93 -36.16
CA LEU A 54 -10.50 22.24 -35.54
C LEU A 54 -10.52 23.61 -34.85
N LYS A 55 -11.08 24.64 -35.50
CA LYS A 55 -11.23 25.96 -34.91
C LYS A 55 -12.10 25.92 -33.66
N LEU A 56 -13.23 25.21 -33.72
CA LEU A 56 -14.12 25.04 -32.58
C LEU A 56 -13.40 24.34 -31.41
N ALA A 57 -12.68 23.25 -31.69
CA ALA A 57 -11.90 22.54 -30.66
C ALA A 57 -10.85 23.46 -30.02
N PHE A 58 -10.09 24.20 -30.85
CA PHE A 58 -9.11 25.17 -30.37
C PHE A 58 -9.72 26.30 -29.55
N TYR A 59 -10.87 26.87 -29.97
CA TYR A 59 -11.53 27.94 -29.22
C TYR A 59 -12.07 27.46 -27.89
N ILE A 60 -12.56 26.23 -27.81
CA ILE A 60 -13.03 25.65 -26.55
C ILE A 60 -11.83 25.36 -25.63
N THR A 61 -10.91 24.48 -26.04
CA THR A 61 -9.83 24.03 -25.15
C THR A 61 -8.77 25.11 -24.95
N GLY A 62 -8.35 25.76 -26.02
CA GLY A 62 -7.43 26.89 -25.98
C GLY A 62 -8.04 28.09 -25.27
N GLY A 63 -9.33 28.39 -25.50
CA GLY A 63 -10.03 29.46 -24.78
C GLY A 63 -10.13 29.22 -23.28
N ILE A 64 -10.52 28.01 -22.85
CA ILE A 64 -10.58 27.65 -21.43
C ILE A 64 -9.19 27.76 -20.79
N THR A 65 -8.16 27.14 -21.38
CA THR A 65 -6.79 27.21 -20.83
C THR A 65 -6.24 28.63 -20.79
N LEU A 66 -6.53 29.45 -21.80
CA LEU A 66 -6.14 30.86 -21.81
C LEU A 66 -6.87 31.66 -20.72
N LEU A 67 -8.18 31.43 -20.54
CA LEU A 67 -8.95 32.09 -19.48
C LEU A 67 -8.41 31.72 -18.09
N VAL A 68 -8.10 30.44 -17.85
CA VAL A 68 -7.46 29.99 -16.60
C VAL A 68 -6.07 30.62 -16.45
N ALA A 69 -5.30 30.75 -17.52
CA ALA A 69 -3.96 31.37 -17.48
C ALA A 69 -4.00 32.88 -17.20
N LEU A 70 -5.07 33.57 -17.60
CA LEU A 70 -5.23 35.01 -17.41
C LEU A 70 -5.90 35.36 -16.07
N VAL A 71 -6.95 34.62 -15.71
CA VAL A 71 -7.79 34.89 -14.53
C VAL A 71 -8.09 33.58 -13.79
N PRO A 72 -7.07 32.95 -13.18
CA PRO A 72 -7.25 31.65 -12.53
C PRO A 72 -8.19 31.70 -11.32
N SER A 73 -8.25 32.84 -10.62
CA SER A 73 -9.11 33.10 -9.47
C SER A 73 -10.62 33.06 -9.78
N LEU A 74 -11.01 33.09 -11.06
CA LEU A 74 -12.40 32.87 -11.46
C LEU A 74 -12.85 31.42 -11.23
N PHE A 75 -11.91 30.47 -11.25
CA PHE A 75 -12.19 29.04 -11.24
C PHE A 75 -11.81 28.35 -9.94
N VAL A 76 -10.80 28.88 -9.23
CA VAL A 76 -10.19 28.22 -8.09
C VAL A 76 -9.98 29.21 -6.95
N ASP A 77 -10.40 28.82 -5.75
CA ASP A 77 -9.94 29.44 -4.51
C ASP A 77 -8.61 28.79 -4.11
N PHE A 78 -7.58 29.62 -3.94
CA PHE A 78 -6.22 29.16 -3.63
C PHE A 78 -5.97 28.92 -2.14
N LEU A 79 -6.95 29.24 -1.30
CA LEU A 79 -6.91 28.99 0.13
C LEU A 79 -7.98 27.97 0.52
N SER A 80 -7.59 27.01 1.34
CA SER A 80 -8.52 26.08 1.96
C SER A 80 -9.06 26.66 3.27
N SER A 81 -10.17 26.12 3.77
CA SER A 81 -10.73 26.50 5.08
C SER A 81 -9.71 26.42 6.22
N ASN A 82 -8.75 25.48 6.16
CA ASN A 82 -7.69 25.35 7.15
C ASN A 82 -6.60 26.43 7.03
N ASP A 83 -6.33 26.92 5.82
CA ASP A 83 -5.34 27.98 5.61
C ASP A 83 -5.84 29.30 6.21
N TYR A 84 -7.16 29.55 6.16
CA TYR A 84 -7.79 30.70 6.80
C TYR A 84 -7.75 30.68 8.33
N LEU A 85 -7.59 29.50 8.94
CA LEU A 85 -7.41 29.38 10.40
C LEU A 85 -6.00 29.80 10.86
N ASN A 86 -5.06 29.98 9.92
CA ASN A 86 -3.73 30.47 10.23
C ASN A 86 -3.76 32.01 10.37
N ASN A 87 -3.48 32.50 11.57
CA ASN A 87 -3.51 33.93 11.88
C ASN A 87 -2.38 34.75 11.21
N ASN A 88 -1.43 34.11 10.51
CA ASN A 88 -0.35 34.80 9.81
C ASN A 88 -0.75 35.17 8.37
N PHE A 89 -1.22 36.40 8.18
CA PHE A 89 -1.68 36.93 6.89
C PHE A 89 -0.57 37.00 5.82
N ASP A 90 0.68 37.28 6.21
CA ASP A 90 1.80 37.31 5.24
C ASP A 90 2.10 35.90 4.71
N PHE A 91 2.01 34.89 5.57
CA PHE A 91 2.15 33.49 5.15
C PHE A 91 1.00 33.06 4.22
N THR A 92 -0.25 33.33 4.59
CA THR A 92 -1.41 32.87 3.80
C THR A 92 -1.49 33.57 2.44
N SER A 93 -1.17 34.86 2.36
CA SER A 93 -1.11 35.58 1.08
C SER A 93 -0.01 35.06 0.15
N LYS A 94 1.19 34.79 0.68
CA LYS A 94 2.28 34.15 -0.09
C LYS A 94 1.90 32.76 -0.56
N LEU A 95 1.29 31.95 0.32
CA LEU A 95 0.81 30.62 -0.02
C LEU A 95 -0.22 30.64 -1.16
N ALA A 96 -1.16 31.59 -1.13
CA ALA A 96 -2.13 31.78 -2.20
C ALA A 96 -1.44 32.15 -3.52
N SER A 97 -0.52 33.12 -3.49
CA SER A 97 0.25 33.55 -4.66
C SER A 97 1.08 32.41 -5.26
N ASP A 98 1.74 31.60 -4.42
CA ASP A 98 2.53 30.47 -4.89
C ASP A 98 1.65 29.43 -5.58
N ARG A 99 0.50 29.07 -5.00
CA ARG A 99 -0.47 28.14 -5.60
C ARG A 99 -1.06 28.69 -6.91
N GLU A 100 -1.38 29.99 -6.94
CA GLU A 100 -1.85 30.66 -8.15
C GLU A 100 -0.80 30.61 -9.27
N SER A 101 0.46 30.89 -8.92
CA SER A 101 1.56 30.86 -9.89
C SER A 101 1.76 29.48 -10.53
N ILE A 102 1.56 28.41 -9.75
CA ILE A 102 1.64 27.02 -10.24
C ILE A 102 0.53 26.76 -11.26
N LEU A 103 -0.73 27.07 -10.92
CA LEU A 103 -1.86 26.88 -11.84
C LEU A 103 -1.69 27.71 -13.12
N LYS A 104 -1.28 28.97 -12.98
CA LYS A 104 -1.06 29.88 -14.10
C LYS A 104 0.03 29.39 -15.05
N SER A 105 1.16 28.92 -14.50
CA SER A 105 2.27 28.36 -15.27
C SER A 105 1.82 27.13 -16.10
N ASP A 106 1.06 26.23 -15.49
CA ASP A 106 0.55 25.04 -16.17
C ASP A 106 -0.54 25.34 -17.19
N ALA A 107 -1.37 26.35 -16.94
CA ALA A 107 -2.37 26.82 -17.90
C ALA A 107 -1.72 27.45 -19.14
N TRP A 108 -0.69 28.30 -18.95
CA TRP A 108 0.08 28.87 -20.06
C TRP A 108 0.78 27.81 -20.89
N ARG A 109 1.42 26.85 -20.22
CA ARG A 109 2.06 25.73 -20.88
C ARG A 109 1.04 24.92 -21.70
N SER A 110 -0.08 24.54 -21.10
CA SER A 110 -1.15 23.79 -21.77
C SER A 110 -1.66 24.54 -23.01
N PHE A 111 -1.87 25.86 -22.89
CA PHE A 111 -2.26 26.71 -24.00
C PHE A 111 -1.24 26.68 -25.15
N ILE A 112 0.06 26.76 -24.85
CA ILE A 112 1.13 26.70 -25.86
C ILE A 112 1.10 25.34 -26.60
N PHE A 113 0.99 24.22 -25.87
CA PHE A 113 0.91 22.90 -26.48
C PHE A 113 -0.35 22.73 -27.35
N ILE A 114 -1.49 23.22 -26.89
CA ILE A 114 -2.75 23.25 -27.67
C ILE A 114 -2.59 24.10 -28.93
N LEU A 115 -1.97 25.28 -28.82
CA LEU A 115 -1.73 26.18 -29.94
C LEU A 115 -0.82 25.54 -31.00
N LEU A 116 0.27 24.91 -30.56
CA LEU A 116 1.20 24.20 -31.45
C LEU A 116 0.50 23.02 -32.15
N ALA A 117 -0.22 22.19 -31.40
CA ALA A 117 -0.97 21.07 -31.96
C ALA A 117 -2.03 21.53 -32.97
N ALA A 118 -2.81 22.55 -32.62
CA ALA A 118 -3.81 23.14 -33.51
C ALA A 118 -3.17 23.75 -34.77
N GLY A 119 -2.02 24.41 -34.63
CA GLY A 119 -1.25 24.95 -35.75
C GLY A 119 -0.79 23.87 -36.73
N ILE A 120 -0.25 22.76 -36.22
CA ILE A 120 0.19 21.61 -37.04
C ILE A 120 -1.00 20.99 -37.78
N LEU A 121 -2.10 20.75 -37.07
CA LEU A 121 -3.32 20.21 -37.67
C LEU A 121 -3.92 21.15 -38.71
N TRP A 122 -3.87 22.47 -38.48
CA TRP A 122 -4.35 23.47 -39.43
C TRP A 122 -3.50 23.52 -40.69
N MET A 123 -2.17 23.44 -40.55
CA MET A 123 -1.25 23.34 -41.70
C MET A 123 -1.52 22.09 -42.55
N PHE A 124 -1.85 20.96 -41.91
CA PHE A 124 -2.29 19.75 -42.62
C PHE A 124 -3.60 19.96 -43.37
N VAL A 125 -4.62 20.55 -42.74
CA VAL A 125 -5.93 20.83 -43.38
C VAL A 125 -5.78 21.79 -44.57
N LYS A 126 -4.80 22.70 -44.53
CA LYS A 126 -4.44 23.58 -45.65
C LYS A 126 -3.56 22.91 -46.72
N GLY A 127 -3.24 21.63 -46.57
CA GLY A 127 -2.43 20.87 -47.52
C GLY A 127 -0.94 21.22 -47.52
N LYS A 128 -0.44 21.95 -46.50
CA LYS A 128 0.98 22.36 -46.44
C LYS A 128 1.92 21.25 -45.96
N ILE A 129 1.38 20.25 -45.25
CA ILE A 129 2.17 19.18 -44.60
C ILE A 129 1.50 17.83 -44.88
N LYS A 130 2.29 16.77 -45.11
CA LYS A 130 1.79 15.40 -45.29
C LYS A 130 1.44 14.74 -43.96
N LYS A 131 0.54 13.75 -43.98
CA LYS A 131 0.08 13.01 -42.77
C LYS A 131 1.23 12.43 -41.92
N GLN A 132 2.28 11.91 -42.56
CA GLN A 132 3.43 11.29 -41.88
C GLN A 132 4.13 12.29 -40.93
N TYR A 133 4.35 13.52 -41.41
CA TYR A 133 4.99 14.56 -40.60
C TYR A 133 4.09 15.04 -39.46
N VAL A 134 2.77 15.10 -39.67
CA VAL A 134 1.83 15.45 -38.59
C VAL A 134 1.94 14.46 -37.43
N VAL A 135 1.96 13.16 -37.73
CA VAL A 135 2.07 12.11 -36.73
C VAL A 135 3.39 12.20 -35.96
N ILE A 136 4.52 12.38 -36.68
CA ILE A 136 5.84 12.50 -36.05
C ILE A 136 5.92 13.75 -35.16
N ILE A 137 5.52 14.92 -35.67
CA ILE A 137 5.62 16.18 -34.92
C ILE A 137 4.70 16.15 -33.70
N LEU A 138 3.46 15.67 -33.83
CA LEU A 138 2.57 15.52 -32.69
C LEU A 138 3.09 14.50 -31.69
N GLY A 139 3.69 13.39 -32.14
CA GLY A 139 4.34 12.41 -31.26
C GLY A 139 5.47 13.03 -30.43
N VAL A 140 6.36 13.79 -31.07
CA VAL A 140 7.44 14.51 -30.38
C VAL A 140 6.87 15.57 -29.42
N LEU A 141 5.83 16.28 -29.82
CA LEU A 141 5.17 17.29 -29.00
C LEU A 141 4.56 16.66 -27.73
N LEU A 142 3.83 15.54 -27.87
CA LEU A 142 3.26 14.78 -26.77
C LEU A 142 4.34 14.21 -25.84
N LEU A 143 5.41 13.62 -26.40
CA LEU A 143 6.52 13.10 -25.60
C LEU A 143 7.23 14.22 -24.83
N SER A 144 7.46 15.37 -25.46
CA SER A 144 8.10 16.52 -24.81
C SER A 144 7.25 17.08 -23.67
N ASP A 145 5.93 17.10 -23.85
CA ASP A 145 4.99 17.49 -22.82
C ASP A 145 5.05 16.52 -21.63
N LEU A 146 4.73 15.24 -21.86
CA LEU A 146 4.68 14.23 -20.80
C LEU A 146 6.02 14.13 -20.06
N TRP A 147 7.14 14.06 -20.79
CA TRP A 147 8.48 13.97 -20.19
C TRP A 147 8.81 15.14 -19.26
N SER A 148 8.42 16.36 -19.64
CA SER A 148 8.69 17.54 -18.82
C SER A 148 7.74 17.69 -17.64
N VAL A 149 6.53 17.10 -17.69
CA VAL A 149 5.69 16.93 -16.49
C VAL A 149 6.31 15.88 -15.56
N ASP A 150 6.63 14.71 -16.09
CA ASP A 150 7.09 13.55 -15.31
C ASP A 150 8.39 13.86 -14.55
N LYS A 151 9.31 14.61 -15.17
CA LYS A 151 10.53 15.10 -14.51
C LYS A 151 10.30 16.03 -13.33
N ARG A 152 9.10 16.60 -13.14
CA ARG A 152 8.81 17.39 -11.93
C ARG A 152 8.62 16.49 -10.70
N TYR A 153 8.08 15.28 -10.90
CA TYR A 153 7.83 14.33 -9.82
C TYR A 153 9.09 13.60 -9.38
N LEU A 154 9.89 13.10 -10.33
CA LEU A 154 11.16 12.42 -10.05
C LEU A 154 12.30 13.11 -10.79
N ASN A 155 13.05 13.95 -10.09
CA ASN A 155 14.17 14.72 -10.65
C ASN A 155 15.51 14.33 -10.01
N GLU A 156 16.59 14.92 -10.51
CA GLU A 156 17.96 14.68 -10.08
C GLU A 156 18.18 14.94 -8.56
N THR A 157 17.42 15.84 -7.94
CA THR A 157 17.57 16.14 -6.51
C THR A 157 16.94 15.08 -5.60
N HIS A 158 16.13 14.17 -6.14
CA HIS A 158 15.60 13.03 -5.39
C HIS A 158 16.61 11.86 -5.30
N PHE A 159 17.64 11.86 -6.15
CA PHE A 159 18.71 10.86 -6.11
C PHE A 159 19.76 11.27 -5.07
N VAL A 160 19.44 11.04 -3.80
CA VAL A 160 20.35 11.29 -2.68
C VAL A 160 21.22 10.06 -2.41
N LYS A 161 22.48 10.28 -2.00
CA LYS A 161 23.32 9.20 -1.47
C LYS A 161 22.70 8.67 -0.17
N ASP A 162 22.78 7.36 0.05
CA ASP A 162 22.16 6.60 1.16
C ASP A 162 22.56 7.07 2.58
N ASN A 163 23.48 8.01 2.71
CA ASN A 163 24.04 8.46 3.99
C ASN A 163 23.20 9.52 4.73
N ASN A 164 22.14 10.06 4.13
CA ASN A 164 21.23 10.98 4.81
C ASN A 164 20.10 10.19 5.48
N THR A 165 20.42 9.40 6.51
CA THR A 165 19.40 8.75 7.33
C THR A 165 18.57 9.83 8.04
N THR A 166 17.30 9.98 7.63
CA THR A 166 16.37 10.95 8.21
C THR A 166 16.16 10.74 9.72
N PHE A 167 16.31 9.50 10.19
CA PHE A 167 16.19 9.14 11.59
C PHE A 167 17.56 8.84 12.22
N ARG A 168 17.86 9.53 13.32
CA ARG A 168 19.03 9.24 14.17
C ARG A 168 18.57 8.48 15.42
N PRO A 169 19.26 7.42 15.86
CA PRO A 169 18.85 6.63 17.03
C PRO A 169 18.92 7.47 18.31
N THR A 170 17.88 7.39 19.14
CA THR A 170 17.85 7.98 20.49
C THR A 170 18.67 7.14 21.47
N SER A 171 18.81 7.62 22.71
CA SER A 171 19.38 6.81 23.80
C SER A 171 18.60 5.53 24.03
N ALA A 172 17.26 5.60 24.03
CA ALA A 172 16.39 4.43 24.13
C ALA A 172 16.59 3.44 22.98
N ASP A 173 16.74 3.93 21.74
CA ASP A 173 16.99 3.03 20.60
C ASP A 173 18.30 2.27 20.75
N LYS A 174 19.38 2.96 21.18
CA LYS A 174 20.69 2.33 21.37
C LYS A 174 20.64 1.27 22.46
N GLU A 175 19.96 1.55 23.56
CA GLU A 175 19.78 0.59 24.65
C GLU A 175 19.01 -0.66 24.19
N ILE A 176 17.89 -0.47 23.49
CA ILE A 176 17.11 -1.59 22.96
C ILE A 176 17.93 -2.38 21.94
N LEU A 177 18.66 -1.72 21.03
CA LEU A 177 19.48 -2.41 20.02
C LEU A 177 20.59 -3.26 20.65
N ASP A 178 21.18 -2.81 21.75
CA ASP A 178 22.23 -3.53 22.46
C ASP A 178 21.67 -4.75 23.24
N LYS A 179 20.52 -4.58 23.90
CA LYS A 179 19.96 -5.59 24.80
C LYS A 179 18.94 -6.55 24.16
N ASN A 180 18.29 -6.17 23.07
CA ASN A 180 17.19 -6.93 22.44
C ASN A 180 17.69 -8.05 21.49
N THR A 181 18.44 -9.01 22.04
CA THR A 181 19.03 -10.13 21.29
C THR A 181 18.01 -11.06 20.62
N ASN A 182 16.78 -11.13 21.15
CA ASN A 182 15.69 -11.97 20.64
C ASN A 182 14.78 -11.25 19.62
N GLN A 183 15.09 -10.01 19.24
CA GLN A 183 14.27 -9.15 18.36
C GLN A 183 12.79 -9.09 18.76
N SER A 184 12.53 -9.08 20.07
CA SER A 184 11.20 -8.85 20.61
C SER A 184 10.64 -7.50 20.15
N ARG A 185 9.31 -7.37 20.09
CA ARG A 185 8.69 -6.17 19.56
C ARG A 185 8.77 -5.01 20.54
N VAL A 186 8.82 -3.79 19.99
CA VAL A 186 8.86 -2.53 20.73
C VAL A 186 7.50 -1.86 20.64
N PHE A 187 6.99 -1.39 21.78
CA PHE A 187 5.81 -0.53 21.84
C PHE A 187 6.22 0.88 22.27
N ASN A 188 6.00 1.86 21.39
CA ASN A 188 6.37 3.25 21.65
C ASN A 188 5.14 4.07 22.01
N TYR A 189 5.05 4.55 23.26
CA TYR A 189 3.92 5.34 23.74
C TYR A 189 3.80 6.72 23.09
N ASN A 190 4.85 7.21 22.44
CA ASN A 190 4.82 8.47 21.72
C ASN A 190 4.19 8.28 20.33
N ASN A 191 2.88 8.51 20.25
CA ASN A 191 2.09 8.38 19.03
C ASN A 191 2.19 6.97 18.39
N PRO A 192 1.87 5.90 19.16
CA PRO A 192 2.18 4.50 18.82
C PRO A 192 1.68 4.07 17.44
N PHE A 193 0.57 4.63 16.95
CA PHE A 193 -0.11 4.12 15.75
C PHE A 193 0.00 5.05 14.53
N ASN A 194 0.70 6.19 14.64
CA ASN A 194 0.83 7.16 13.54
C ASN A 194 2.27 7.66 13.33
N GLU A 195 3.26 6.82 13.63
CA GLU A 195 4.69 7.12 13.43
C GLU A 195 5.40 5.99 12.66
N SER A 196 6.52 6.27 11.99
CA SER A 196 7.28 5.26 11.23
C SER A 196 8.73 5.09 11.70
N ARG A 197 9.13 5.86 12.71
CA ARG A 197 10.48 5.92 13.23
C ARG A 197 10.84 4.67 14.03
N THR A 198 9.93 4.17 14.88
CA THR A 198 10.22 2.96 15.68
C THR A 198 10.49 1.77 14.77
N SER A 199 9.68 1.62 13.71
CA SER A 199 9.84 0.56 12.71
C SER A 199 11.14 0.64 11.89
N TYR A 200 11.81 1.79 11.89
CA TYR A 200 13.11 1.94 11.23
C TYR A 200 14.24 1.25 12.00
N PHE A 201 14.16 1.23 13.34
CA PHE A 201 15.19 0.64 14.19
C PHE A 201 14.79 -0.71 14.78
N HIS A 202 13.48 -0.95 14.97
CA HIS A 202 12.97 -2.08 15.74
C HIS A 202 11.74 -2.72 15.09
N ASN A 203 11.41 -3.95 15.51
CA ASN A 203 10.12 -4.56 15.21
C ASN A 203 9.02 -3.84 16.01
N SER A 204 8.33 -2.86 15.43
CA SER A 204 7.27 -2.12 16.11
C SER A 204 5.95 -2.91 16.17
N ILE A 205 5.27 -2.87 17.32
CA ILE A 205 3.86 -3.32 17.43
C ILE A 205 2.93 -2.32 16.75
N GLY A 206 3.26 -1.04 16.85
CA GLY A 206 2.46 0.02 16.29
C GLY A 206 2.90 0.39 14.87
N GLY A 207 2.90 1.68 14.63
CA GLY A 207 3.38 2.30 13.42
C GLY A 207 2.26 2.76 12.48
N TYR A 208 2.62 3.69 11.61
CA TYR A 208 1.77 4.12 10.51
C TYR A 208 1.83 3.13 9.35
N HIS A 209 0.65 2.75 8.86
CA HIS A 209 0.51 2.00 7.62
C HIS A 209 -0.75 2.51 6.90
N ALA A 210 -0.64 2.86 5.61
CA ALA A 210 -1.75 3.47 4.87
C ALA A 210 -2.89 2.49 4.55
N ALA A 211 -2.68 1.19 4.73
CA ALA A 211 -3.66 0.14 4.49
C ALA A 211 -3.63 -0.90 5.62
N LYS A 212 -3.88 -0.48 6.86
CA LYS A 212 -3.94 -1.38 8.02
C LYS A 212 -5.05 -2.42 7.83
N LEU A 213 -4.82 -3.65 8.29
CA LEU A 213 -5.86 -4.67 8.33
C LEU A 213 -6.94 -4.22 9.32
N LEU A 214 -8.22 -4.31 8.93
CA LEU A 214 -9.35 -3.93 9.78
C LEU A 214 -9.28 -4.58 11.17
N ARG A 215 -8.98 -5.87 11.22
CA ARG A 215 -8.82 -6.60 12.49
C ARG A 215 -7.71 -6.06 13.38
N TYR A 216 -6.62 -5.59 12.77
CA TYR A 216 -5.54 -4.98 13.55
C TYR A 216 -5.95 -3.59 14.04
N GLN A 217 -6.72 -2.84 13.25
CA GLN A 217 -7.31 -1.58 13.68
C GLN A 217 -8.30 -1.78 14.84
N GLU A 218 -9.16 -2.79 14.77
CA GLU A 218 -10.07 -3.14 15.87
C GLU A 218 -9.30 -3.58 17.13
N LEU A 219 -8.19 -4.32 16.98
CA LEU A 219 -7.29 -4.64 18.10
C LEU A 219 -6.66 -3.38 18.72
N ILE A 220 -6.27 -2.41 17.88
CA ILE A 220 -5.75 -1.11 18.32
C ILE A 220 -6.81 -0.37 19.15
N ASP A 221 -8.00 -0.22 18.60
CA ASP A 221 -9.06 0.62 19.17
C ASP A 221 -9.63 0.01 20.46
N ASN A 222 -9.74 -1.32 20.53
CA ASN A 222 -10.39 -2.00 21.66
C ASN A 222 -9.41 -2.50 22.73
N HIS A 223 -8.11 -2.68 22.42
CA HIS A 223 -7.16 -3.25 23.40
C HIS A 223 -5.84 -2.48 23.52
N LEU A 224 -5.15 -2.19 22.41
CA LEU A 224 -3.82 -1.59 22.52
C LEU A 224 -3.88 -0.14 23.03
N THR A 225 -4.91 0.62 22.65
CA THR A 225 -5.15 1.98 23.18
C THR A 225 -5.47 1.97 24.67
N GLN A 226 -5.98 0.85 25.19
CA GLN A 226 -6.31 0.65 26.62
C GLN A 226 -5.15 0.05 27.43
N ASN A 227 -3.96 -0.11 26.84
CA ASN A 227 -2.81 -0.75 27.49
C ASN A 227 -3.09 -2.19 27.97
N ASN A 228 -3.87 -2.96 27.21
CA ASN A 228 -4.12 -4.35 27.55
C ASN A 228 -2.79 -5.14 27.50
N THR A 229 -2.25 -5.44 28.68
CA THR A 229 -0.96 -6.12 28.85
C THR A 229 -0.98 -7.55 28.32
N SER A 230 -2.13 -8.22 28.33
CA SER A 230 -2.28 -9.58 27.78
C SER A 230 -2.14 -9.56 26.26
N VAL A 231 -2.74 -8.57 25.60
CA VAL A 231 -2.59 -8.37 24.15
C VAL A 231 -1.15 -7.99 23.78
N LEU A 232 -0.51 -7.10 24.55
CA LEU A 232 0.91 -6.76 24.34
C LEU A 232 1.83 -7.98 24.56
N SER A 233 1.52 -8.82 25.54
CA SER A 233 2.27 -10.05 25.85
C SER A 233 2.22 -11.06 24.70
N MET A 234 1.02 -11.32 24.14
CA MET A 234 0.85 -12.25 23.00
C MET A 234 1.44 -11.71 21.70
N LEU A 235 1.60 -10.38 21.58
CA LEU A 235 2.31 -9.73 20.47
C LEU A 235 3.83 -9.72 20.65
N ASN A 236 4.36 -10.40 21.68
CA ASN A 236 5.79 -10.46 21.98
C ASN A 236 6.41 -9.08 22.23
N CYS A 237 5.69 -8.20 22.94
CA CYS A 237 6.17 -6.87 23.33
C CYS A 237 7.28 -6.99 24.37
N GLY A 238 8.55 -7.01 23.99
CA GLY A 238 9.67 -7.14 24.92
C GLY A 238 10.16 -5.82 25.51
N TRP A 239 9.94 -4.72 24.79
CA TRP A 239 10.41 -3.40 25.19
C TRP A 239 9.33 -2.34 25.01
N VAL A 240 9.36 -1.36 25.90
CA VAL A 240 8.48 -0.20 25.88
C VAL A 240 9.33 1.06 25.83
N ILE A 241 8.96 1.99 24.97
CA ILE A 241 9.47 3.37 25.03
C ILE A 241 8.40 4.21 25.73
N THR A 242 8.73 4.75 26.89
CA THR A 242 7.81 5.54 27.73
C THR A 242 7.45 6.87 27.04
N PRO A 243 6.38 7.56 27.47
CA PRO A 243 6.11 8.93 27.02
C PRO A 243 7.30 9.89 27.22
N GLN A 244 8.13 9.64 28.23
CA GLN A 244 9.36 10.40 28.51
C GLN A 244 10.51 10.05 27.57
N GLY A 245 10.37 9.02 26.73
CA GLY A 245 11.37 8.59 25.77
C GLY A 245 12.42 7.63 26.33
N GLU A 246 12.14 6.97 27.46
CA GLU A 246 13.04 6.02 28.10
C GLU A 246 12.73 4.58 27.65
N ALA A 247 13.77 3.76 27.49
CA ALA A 247 13.62 2.33 27.22
C ALA A 247 13.39 1.56 28.52
N VAL A 248 12.34 0.76 28.57
CA VAL A 248 12.00 -0.07 29.73
C VAL A 248 11.70 -1.48 29.24
N GLU A 249 12.23 -2.49 29.95
CA GLU A 249 11.84 -3.87 29.71
C GLU A 249 10.36 -4.06 30.07
N SER A 250 9.61 -4.66 29.15
CA SER A 250 8.17 -4.89 29.26
C SER A 250 7.72 -5.65 30.52
N ASN A 251 8.54 -6.58 31.02
CA ASN A 251 8.29 -7.34 32.25
C ASN A 251 8.10 -6.42 33.48
N LEU A 252 8.82 -5.30 33.54
CA LEU A 252 8.72 -4.29 34.61
C LEU A 252 7.40 -3.51 34.56
N THR A 253 6.68 -3.57 33.45
CA THR A 253 5.38 -2.91 33.24
C THR A 253 4.20 -3.88 33.28
N GLY A 254 4.43 -5.13 33.68
CA GLY A 254 3.41 -6.18 33.76
C GLY A 254 3.07 -6.83 32.42
N ILE A 255 3.86 -6.54 31.37
CA ILE A 255 3.76 -7.20 30.06
C ILE A 255 4.76 -8.35 30.04
N ASN A 256 4.29 -9.58 29.84
CA ASN A 256 5.14 -10.77 29.85
C ASN A 256 5.26 -11.33 28.42
N PRO A 257 6.34 -11.03 27.69
CA PRO A 257 6.48 -11.43 26.28
C PRO A 257 6.48 -12.94 26.14
N LEU A 258 5.59 -13.49 25.31
CA LEU A 258 5.48 -14.94 25.11
C LEU A 258 6.42 -15.50 24.05
N GLY A 259 7.26 -14.65 23.44
CA GLY A 259 8.11 -15.03 22.32
C GLY A 259 7.36 -15.09 20.99
N ASN A 260 8.06 -15.50 19.94
CA ASN A 260 7.52 -15.54 18.58
C ASN A 260 6.51 -16.69 18.36
N ALA A 261 6.57 -17.72 19.21
CA ALA A 261 5.61 -18.81 19.27
C ALA A 261 5.65 -19.49 20.65
N TRP A 262 4.53 -20.06 21.09
CA TRP A 262 4.42 -20.82 22.34
C TRP A 262 3.32 -21.89 22.25
N PHE A 263 3.34 -22.84 23.19
CA PHE A 263 2.30 -23.86 23.34
C PHE A 263 1.31 -23.49 24.45
N VAL A 264 0.04 -23.81 24.24
CA VAL A 264 -1.06 -23.55 25.17
C VAL A 264 -1.64 -24.85 25.73
N THR A 265 -2.31 -24.76 26.88
CA THR A 265 -2.97 -25.88 27.55
C THR A 265 -4.46 -25.94 27.27
N GLU A 266 -5.10 -24.79 27.03
CA GLU A 266 -6.56 -24.68 27.00
C GLU A 266 -7.04 -23.89 25.78
N VAL A 267 -8.21 -24.27 25.27
CA VAL A 267 -8.92 -23.54 24.22
C VAL A 267 -10.22 -22.98 24.78
N LYS A 268 -10.40 -21.66 24.67
CA LYS A 268 -11.68 -20.99 24.87
C LYS A 268 -12.36 -20.81 23.52
N MET A 269 -13.37 -21.62 23.25
CA MET A 269 -14.20 -21.49 22.05
C MET A 269 -15.19 -20.33 22.21
N VAL A 270 -15.37 -19.53 21.15
CA VAL A 270 -16.31 -18.40 21.09
C VAL A 270 -17.13 -18.46 19.80
N GLU A 271 -18.34 -17.90 19.80
CA GLU A 271 -19.28 -18.11 18.69
C GLU A 271 -18.93 -17.27 17.45
N ASN A 272 -18.29 -16.11 17.63
CA ASN A 272 -18.03 -15.17 16.54
C ASN A 272 -16.84 -14.24 16.83
N ALA A 273 -16.53 -13.38 15.85
CA ALA A 273 -15.38 -12.48 15.93
C ALA A 273 -15.50 -11.41 17.02
N ASN A 274 -16.71 -10.92 17.33
CA ASN A 274 -16.88 -9.91 18.37
C ASN A 274 -16.60 -10.53 19.74
N GLU A 275 -17.12 -11.73 20.00
CA GLU A 275 -16.80 -12.47 21.22
C GLU A 275 -15.31 -12.85 21.29
N GLU A 276 -14.66 -13.14 20.16
CA GLU A 276 -13.21 -13.38 20.10
C GLU A 276 -12.41 -12.14 20.52
N LEU A 277 -12.82 -10.95 20.07
CA LEU A 277 -12.21 -9.68 20.46
C LEU A 277 -12.46 -9.41 21.95
N ASP A 278 -13.71 -9.47 22.40
CA ASP A 278 -14.10 -9.19 23.78
C ASP A 278 -13.41 -10.15 24.77
N ALA A 279 -13.23 -11.41 24.39
CA ALA A 279 -12.55 -12.42 25.20
C ALA A 279 -11.06 -12.14 25.42
N LEU A 280 -10.44 -11.21 24.68
CA LEU A 280 -9.07 -10.76 24.94
C LEU A 280 -8.94 -9.91 26.22
N ASN A 281 -10.06 -9.56 26.86
CA ASN A 281 -10.05 -8.90 28.16
C ASN A 281 -9.90 -9.92 29.29
N GLY A 282 -8.80 -9.86 30.04
CA GLY A 282 -8.60 -10.64 31.26
C GLY A 282 -8.35 -12.14 31.07
N PHE A 283 -7.89 -12.56 29.89
CA PHE A 283 -7.42 -13.95 29.66
C PHE A 283 -5.92 -14.07 29.88
N ASN A 284 -5.43 -15.28 30.18
CA ASN A 284 -4.00 -15.56 30.23
C ASN A 284 -3.52 -16.12 28.88
N PRO A 285 -2.80 -15.32 28.05
CA PRO A 285 -2.38 -15.76 26.73
C PRO A 285 -1.31 -16.88 26.75
N SER A 286 -0.63 -17.10 27.87
CA SER A 286 0.38 -18.15 28.00
C SER A 286 -0.21 -19.56 28.10
N THR A 287 -1.45 -19.68 28.57
CA THR A 287 -2.13 -20.96 28.82
C THR A 287 -3.36 -21.15 27.97
N THR A 288 -4.08 -20.08 27.66
CA THR A 288 -5.38 -20.14 27.01
C THR A 288 -5.33 -19.46 25.64
N VAL A 289 -5.78 -20.16 24.61
CA VAL A 289 -6.01 -19.60 23.29
C VAL A 289 -7.51 -19.44 23.04
N ILE A 290 -7.91 -18.32 22.46
CA ILE A 290 -9.29 -18.03 22.09
C ILE A 290 -9.47 -18.36 20.62
N VAL A 291 -10.46 -19.17 20.30
CA VAL A 291 -10.69 -19.65 18.93
C VAL A 291 -12.16 -19.49 18.56
N ASP A 292 -12.38 -18.86 17.41
CA ASP A 292 -13.71 -18.76 16.81
C ASP A 292 -14.23 -20.13 16.36
N LYS A 293 -15.49 -20.42 16.64
CA LYS A 293 -16.19 -21.69 16.32
C LYS A 293 -16.06 -22.11 14.86
N ARG A 294 -15.88 -21.16 13.94
CA ARG A 294 -15.62 -21.43 12.52
C ARG A 294 -14.32 -22.19 12.24
N PHE A 295 -13.41 -22.29 13.22
CA PHE A 295 -12.17 -23.05 13.12
C PHE A 295 -12.16 -24.31 14.00
N SER A 296 -13.32 -24.69 14.56
CA SER A 296 -13.44 -25.88 15.42
C SER A 296 -13.06 -27.18 14.72
N ASP A 297 -13.26 -27.26 13.41
CA ASP A 297 -12.87 -28.39 12.55
C ASP A 297 -11.35 -28.59 12.46
N LYS A 298 -10.57 -27.54 12.71
CA LYS A 298 -9.10 -27.56 12.69
C LYS A 298 -8.48 -27.85 14.05
N LEU A 299 -9.30 -27.97 15.10
CA LEU A 299 -8.87 -28.31 16.44
C LEU A 299 -9.05 -29.82 16.67
N THR A 300 -7.94 -30.55 16.68
CA THR A 300 -7.90 -31.94 17.12
C THR A 300 -7.50 -32.03 18.59
N SER A 301 -7.67 -33.20 19.22
CA SER A 301 -7.19 -33.44 20.58
C SER A 301 -5.68 -33.16 20.68
N PHE A 302 -5.28 -32.45 21.72
CA PHE A 302 -3.89 -32.10 21.98
C PHE A 302 -3.61 -32.19 23.48
N THR A 303 -2.34 -32.30 23.85
CA THR A 303 -1.89 -32.28 25.24
C THR A 303 -0.53 -31.61 25.29
N LYS A 304 -0.43 -30.49 26.01
CA LYS A 304 0.83 -29.76 26.18
C LYS A 304 1.86 -30.62 26.91
N ASP A 305 3.09 -30.61 26.41
CA ASP A 305 4.27 -31.15 27.05
C ASP A 305 5.19 -30.00 27.45
N GLU A 306 5.42 -29.80 28.75
CA GLU A 306 6.24 -28.71 29.28
C GLU A 306 7.72 -28.78 28.83
N SER A 307 8.19 -29.94 28.37
CA SER A 307 9.55 -30.09 27.85
C SER A 307 9.70 -29.65 26.39
N SER A 308 8.58 -29.44 25.69
CA SER A 308 8.55 -29.02 24.29
C SER A 308 8.95 -27.56 24.13
N THR A 309 9.77 -27.28 23.11
CA THR A 309 10.14 -25.90 22.77
C THR A 309 9.88 -25.62 21.31
N ILE A 310 9.49 -24.38 21.02
CA ILE A 310 9.33 -23.84 19.67
C ILE A 310 10.04 -22.49 19.60
N LYS A 311 11.00 -22.35 18.67
CA LYS A 311 11.82 -21.14 18.57
C LYS A 311 11.95 -20.69 17.12
N LEU A 312 11.75 -19.41 16.88
CA LEU A 312 12.02 -18.80 15.58
C LEU A 312 13.53 -18.84 15.30
N ASP A 313 13.90 -19.30 14.11
CA ASP A 313 15.27 -19.25 13.62
C ASP A 313 15.60 -17.84 13.12
N MET A 314 16.22 -17.07 13.99
CA MET A 314 16.63 -15.70 13.70
C MET A 314 17.70 -15.60 12.61
N LYS A 315 18.47 -16.67 12.34
CA LYS A 315 19.52 -16.65 11.31
C LYS A 315 18.95 -16.74 9.90
N SER A 316 17.82 -17.43 9.74
CA SER A 316 17.14 -17.58 8.45
C SER A 316 15.92 -16.68 8.28
N TYR A 317 15.64 -15.80 9.26
CA TYR A 317 14.48 -14.92 9.26
C TYR A 317 14.43 -14.03 8.01
N LYS A 318 13.27 -14.06 7.34
CA LYS A 318 12.91 -13.12 6.28
C LYS A 318 11.47 -12.65 6.47
N PRO A 319 11.12 -11.41 6.10
CA PRO A 319 9.74 -10.92 6.20
C PRO A 319 8.69 -11.80 5.50
N ASN A 320 9.09 -12.54 4.46
CA ASN A 320 8.23 -13.44 3.69
C ASN A 320 8.46 -14.94 3.99
N HIS A 321 9.39 -15.30 4.89
CA HIS A 321 9.69 -16.69 5.24
C HIS A 321 10.15 -16.80 6.70
N LEU A 322 9.31 -17.43 7.51
CA LEU A 322 9.56 -17.68 8.93
C LEU A 322 9.80 -19.17 9.16
N THR A 323 10.88 -19.52 9.85
CA THR A 323 11.23 -20.91 10.16
C THR A 323 11.28 -21.07 11.68
N TYR A 324 10.53 -22.02 12.22
CA TYR A 324 10.53 -22.35 13.64
C TYR A 324 11.12 -23.75 13.80
N ASN A 325 12.08 -23.88 14.72
CA ASN A 325 12.67 -25.15 15.11
C ASN A 325 12.00 -25.63 16.39
N LEU A 326 11.63 -26.91 16.40
CA LEU A 326 10.91 -27.55 17.50
C LEU A 326 11.76 -28.66 18.10
N THR A 327 11.71 -28.80 19.43
CA THR A 327 12.40 -29.87 20.16
C THR A 327 11.47 -30.52 21.16
N ASN A 328 11.67 -31.82 21.42
CA ASN A 328 10.94 -32.60 22.44
C ASN A 328 9.42 -32.68 22.22
N ILE A 329 8.95 -32.71 20.98
CA ILE A 329 7.51 -32.81 20.66
C ILE A 329 7.04 -34.27 20.82
N ASN A 330 6.59 -34.63 22.01
CA ASN A 330 6.20 -36.01 22.36
C ASN A 330 4.69 -36.32 22.24
N SER A 331 3.88 -35.29 22.07
CA SER A 331 2.42 -35.32 21.90
C SER A 331 2.00 -34.27 20.88
N ASP A 332 0.77 -34.42 20.36
CA ASP A 332 0.14 -33.39 19.56
C ASP A 332 -0.14 -32.17 20.45
N GLN A 333 0.26 -30.99 19.99
CA GLN A 333 0.24 -29.75 20.78
C GLN A 333 -0.31 -28.57 20.00
N LEU A 334 -1.03 -27.69 20.66
CA LEU A 334 -1.54 -26.48 20.04
C LEU A 334 -0.52 -25.34 20.18
N ALA A 335 0.03 -24.90 19.05
CA ALA A 335 0.94 -23.76 19.00
C ALA A 335 0.18 -22.47 18.64
N VAL A 336 0.57 -21.37 19.27
CA VAL A 336 0.21 -20.00 18.89
C VAL A 336 1.48 -19.32 18.38
N PHE A 337 1.37 -18.65 17.24
CA PHE A 337 2.45 -17.85 16.67
C PHE A 337 2.08 -16.38 16.81
N SER A 338 3.02 -15.56 17.27
CA SER A 338 2.87 -14.11 17.41
C SER A 338 2.87 -13.40 16.05
N GLU A 339 2.25 -13.98 15.03
CA GLU A 339 2.24 -13.50 13.66
C GLU A 339 0.81 -13.22 13.21
N ILE A 340 0.62 -12.11 12.48
CA ILE A 340 -0.72 -11.69 12.08
C ILE A 340 -1.28 -12.66 11.02
N TYR A 341 -2.47 -13.19 11.28
CA TYR A 341 -3.18 -14.11 10.40
C TYR A 341 -3.65 -13.39 9.14
N TYR A 342 -3.26 -13.91 7.98
CA TYR A 342 -3.70 -13.43 6.68
C TYR A 342 -3.72 -14.58 5.67
N ASP A 343 -4.91 -14.94 5.19
CA ASP A 343 -5.17 -16.15 4.40
C ASP A 343 -4.92 -15.98 2.89
N LYS A 344 -4.52 -14.79 2.43
CA LYS A 344 -4.36 -14.48 0.99
C LYS A 344 -2.92 -14.63 0.47
N GLY A 345 -2.05 -15.32 1.19
CA GLY A 345 -0.69 -15.56 0.69
C GLY A 345 0.24 -16.34 1.60
N TRP A 346 -0.03 -16.38 2.90
CA TRP A 346 0.74 -17.21 3.83
C TRP A 346 0.34 -18.68 3.71
N ASN A 347 1.34 -19.55 3.67
CA ASN A 347 1.19 -21.00 3.69
C ASN A 347 2.05 -21.57 4.81
N ALA A 348 1.52 -22.53 5.56
CA ALA A 348 2.24 -23.23 6.62
C ALA A 348 2.72 -24.60 6.13
N TYR A 349 3.89 -25.02 6.60
CA TYR A 349 4.48 -26.32 6.31
C TYR A 349 5.01 -26.94 7.59
N ILE A 350 4.80 -28.24 7.77
CA ILE A 350 5.43 -29.06 8.82
C ILE A 350 6.36 -30.03 8.12
N ASP A 351 7.65 -29.97 8.48
CA ASP A 351 8.71 -30.81 7.92
C ASP A 351 8.69 -30.90 6.36
N GLY A 352 8.26 -29.82 5.69
CA GLY A 352 8.17 -29.68 4.24
C GLY A 352 6.79 -29.93 3.63
N GLU A 353 5.86 -30.54 4.37
CA GLU A 353 4.50 -30.81 3.90
C GLU A 353 3.56 -29.65 4.22
N LYS A 354 2.73 -29.26 3.23
CA LYS A 354 1.79 -28.16 3.39
C LYS A 354 0.64 -28.56 4.31
N VAL A 355 0.40 -27.77 5.35
CA VAL A 355 -0.62 -28.04 6.36
C VAL A 355 -1.54 -26.84 6.59
N PRO A 356 -2.80 -27.06 7.00
CA PRO A 356 -3.69 -25.97 7.37
C PRO A 356 -3.25 -25.33 8.69
N TYR A 357 -3.57 -24.05 8.83
CA TYR A 357 -3.51 -23.30 10.09
C TYR A 357 -4.78 -22.44 10.18
N PHE A 358 -4.99 -21.81 11.33
CA PHE A 358 -6.18 -21.02 11.60
C PHE A 358 -5.86 -19.76 12.40
N ARG A 359 -6.89 -18.92 12.56
CA ARG A 359 -6.81 -17.69 13.34
C ARG A 359 -7.19 -17.96 14.77
N SER A 360 -6.45 -17.37 15.69
CA SER A 360 -6.73 -17.37 17.11
C SER A 360 -6.43 -16.00 17.72
N ASN A 361 -6.90 -15.78 18.95
CA ASN A 361 -6.70 -14.53 19.69
C ASN A 361 -6.96 -13.29 18.82
N TYR A 362 -8.02 -13.35 18.01
CA TYR A 362 -8.48 -12.33 17.07
C TYR A 362 -7.60 -12.04 15.84
N VAL A 363 -6.28 -12.04 16.00
CA VAL A 363 -5.31 -11.64 14.96
C VAL A 363 -4.17 -12.62 14.75
N LEU A 364 -3.94 -13.58 15.66
CA LEU A 364 -2.76 -14.45 15.63
C LEU A 364 -3.00 -15.72 14.80
N ARG A 365 -1.91 -16.42 14.49
CA ARG A 365 -1.94 -17.74 13.83
C ARG A 365 -1.86 -18.84 14.88
N SER A 366 -2.58 -19.92 14.65
CA SER A 366 -2.48 -21.15 15.42
C SER A 366 -2.55 -22.39 14.55
N MET A 367 -1.93 -23.47 15.01
CA MET A 367 -2.05 -24.78 14.39
C MET A 367 -1.75 -25.89 15.40
N ILE A 368 -2.28 -27.08 15.14
CA ILE A 368 -1.87 -28.29 15.83
C ILE A 368 -0.54 -28.75 15.26
N ILE A 369 0.42 -29.00 16.15
CA ILE A 369 1.74 -29.53 15.88
C ILE A 369 1.70 -31.02 16.24
N PRO A 370 1.77 -31.93 15.27
CA PRO A 370 1.81 -33.37 15.53
C PRO A 370 3.06 -33.80 16.29
N LYS A 371 2.94 -34.89 17.05
CA LYS A 371 4.08 -35.59 17.65
C LYS A 371 5.21 -35.82 16.65
N GLY A 372 6.45 -35.58 17.08
CA GLY A 372 7.65 -35.83 16.27
C GLY A 372 8.02 -34.70 15.31
N THR A 373 7.23 -33.62 15.25
CA THR A 373 7.54 -32.45 14.41
C THR A 373 8.87 -31.82 14.81
N THR A 374 9.73 -31.54 13.84
CA THR A 374 11.02 -30.85 14.07
C THR A 374 11.04 -29.42 13.56
N LYS A 375 10.24 -29.12 12.54
CA LYS A 375 10.27 -27.84 11.84
C LYS A 375 8.89 -27.40 11.38
N VAL A 376 8.60 -26.12 11.61
CA VAL A 376 7.44 -25.43 11.05
C VAL A 376 7.93 -24.26 10.21
N GLU A 377 7.38 -24.09 9.01
CA GLU A 377 7.70 -22.96 8.14
C GLU A 377 6.42 -22.21 7.74
N PHE A 378 6.48 -20.87 7.78
CA PHE A 378 5.49 -20.02 7.12
C PHE A 378 6.14 -19.34 5.92
N LYS A 379 5.55 -19.47 4.73
CA LYS A 379 6.03 -18.86 3.48
C LYS A 379 4.93 -17.99 2.88
N PHE A 380 5.24 -16.71 2.65
CA PHE A 380 4.35 -15.78 1.96
C PHE A 380 4.59 -15.86 0.45
N ASN A 381 3.72 -16.58 -0.24
CA ASN A 381 3.75 -16.74 -1.69
C ASN A 381 2.31 -16.65 -2.26
N PRO A 382 1.78 -15.42 -2.42
CA PRO A 382 0.44 -15.22 -2.96
C PRO A 382 0.40 -15.58 -4.45
N SER A 383 -0.53 -16.47 -4.83
CA SER A 383 -0.71 -16.90 -6.21
C SER A 383 -1.07 -15.74 -7.16
N SER A 384 -1.73 -14.71 -6.65
CA SER A 384 -2.07 -13.50 -7.38
C SER A 384 -0.83 -12.73 -7.85
N TYR A 385 0.24 -12.68 -7.04
CA TYR A 385 1.48 -12.02 -7.41
C TYR A 385 2.20 -12.78 -8.53
N SER A 386 2.46 -14.07 -8.33
CA SER A 386 3.16 -14.88 -9.34
C SER A 386 2.40 -14.96 -10.67
N THR A 387 1.07 -15.07 -10.62
CA THR A 387 0.25 -15.03 -11.84
C THR A 387 0.27 -13.65 -12.50
N GLY A 388 0.11 -12.59 -11.71
CA GLY A 388 0.10 -11.21 -12.20
C GLY A 388 1.43 -10.80 -12.83
N GLU A 389 2.54 -11.20 -12.24
CA GLU A 389 3.89 -10.98 -12.77
C GLU A 389 4.05 -11.62 -14.17
N ASN A 390 3.69 -12.90 -14.31
CA ASN A 390 3.75 -13.60 -15.59
C ASN A 390 2.88 -12.94 -16.67
N VAL A 391 1.65 -12.54 -16.31
CA VAL A 391 0.74 -11.82 -17.22
C VAL A 391 1.31 -10.46 -17.62
N ALA A 392 1.90 -9.72 -16.68
CA ALA A 392 2.53 -8.43 -16.96
C ALA A 392 3.72 -8.58 -17.93
N TYR A 393 4.58 -9.59 -17.72
CA TYR A 393 5.67 -9.89 -18.65
C TYR A 393 5.17 -10.24 -20.05
N ALA A 394 4.21 -11.14 -20.16
CA ALA A 394 3.62 -11.52 -21.44
C ALA A 394 2.99 -10.32 -22.16
N SER A 395 2.26 -9.47 -21.43
CA SER A 395 1.63 -8.27 -21.97
C SER A 395 2.64 -7.24 -22.45
N SER A 396 3.75 -7.08 -21.73
CA SER A 396 4.84 -6.16 -22.09
C SER A 396 5.56 -6.61 -23.36
N ILE A 397 5.85 -7.91 -23.47
CA ILE A 397 6.43 -8.51 -24.69
C ILE A 397 5.47 -8.32 -25.87
N LEU A 398 4.17 -8.61 -25.67
CA LEU A 398 3.16 -8.44 -26.71
C LEU A 398 3.07 -6.99 -27.18
N LEU A 399 3.11 -6.02 -26.26
CA LEU A 399 3.09 -4.60 -26.59
C LEU A 399 4.31 -4.22 -27.47
N LEU A 400 5.51 -4.65 -27.09
CA LEU A 400 6.73 -4.39 -27.88
C LEU A 400 6.66 -5.03 -29.27
N LEU A 401 6.15 -6.26 -29.37
CA LEU A 401 5.94 -6.94 -30.65
C LEU A 401 4.92 -6.20 -31.54
N LEU A 402 3.82 -5.71 -30.97
CA LEU A 402 2.83 -4.93 -31.68
C LEU A 402 3.40 -3.60 -32.18
N LEU A 403 4.16 -2.90 -31.34
CA LEU A 403 4.85 -1.66 -31.73
C LEU A 403 5.87 -1.92 -32.86
N GLY A 404 6.65 -2.99 -32.74
CA GLY A 404 7.59 -3.41 -33.77
C GLY A 404 6.91 -3.78 -35.09
N PHE A 405 5.81 -4.53 -35.03
CA PHE A 405 5.01 -4.90 -36.20
C PHE A 405 4.41 -3.69 -36.91
N VAL A 406 3.80 -2.74 -36.16
CA VAL A 406 3.23 -1.51 -36.73
C VAL A 406 4.32 -0.67 -37.38
N SER A 407 5.47 -0.52 -36.71
CA SER A 407 6.62 0.22 -37.26
C SER A 407 7.14 -0.41 -38.55
N TYR A 408 7.29 -1.73 -38.60
CA TYR A 408 7.70 -2.46 -39.81
C TYR A 408 6.70 -2.26 -40.95
N LYS A 409 5.39 -2.31 -40.66
CA LYS A 409 4.33 -2.17 -41.66
C LYS A 409 4.22 -0.77 -42.24
N GLU A 410 4.47 0.28 -41.45
CA GLU A 410 4.38 1.68 -41.92
C GLU A 410 5.67 2.19 -42.59
N LEU A 411 6.83 1.62 -42.25
CA LEU A 411 8.11 1.97 -42.87
C LEU A 411 8.35 1.25 -44.20
N LYS A 412 7.60 0.19 -44.48
CA LYS A 412 7.61 -0.57 -45.73
C LYS A 412 6.48 -0.12 -46.63
#